data_AF-A0A949AR59-F1
#
_entry.id   AF-A0A949AR59-F1
#
_cell.length_a   1.000
_cell.length_b   1.000
_cell.length_c   1.000
_cell.angle_alpha   90.00
_cell.angle_beta   90.00
_cell.angle_gamma   90.00
#
_symmetry.space_group_name_H-M   'P 1'
#
loop_
_entity.id
_entity.type
_entity.pdbx_description
1 polymer ?
#
loop_
_entity_poly.entity_id
_entity_poly.type
_entity_poly.pdbx_seq_one_letter_code
_entity_poly.pdbx_strand_id
1 'polypeptide(L)'
;MFKIMFPMRTVMSRLFIIGLILLTFYFFPWKNINWGRVTFNAQQSIAVTGTSELKVSNQTASFSAGVTAYNDNKEIAIKGVNDKIASIIGAVKSFGVLEEDIKTQSLSIYQNSDYVYEGDRQKQKPGQWNVSNTIEINLKDISKASDLATLLASTGATNVYGPNFSLDDKKTRDTEKTLLSEAIADARSKAEIIAKSAGKTLGGIVTVSESGSYSPSPLYRMDSGIGGGGGAPVEPGSSTIQKTVYVTFELK
;
A
#
# COMPACT_ATOMS: atom_id res chain seq x y z
N MET A 1 5.26 80.13 -3.62
CA MET A 1 4.64 80.50 -2.33
C MET A 1 3.14 80.73 -2.56
N PHE A 2 2.32 79.68 -2.57
CA PHE A 2 0.86 79.77 -2.72
C PHE A 2 0.24 79.42 -1.37
N LYS A 3 -0.23 80.45 -0.63
CA LYS A 3 -0.94 80.29 0.64
C LYS A 3 -2.33 79.73 0.34
N ILE A 4 -2.52 78.43 0.60
CA ILE A 4 -3.86 77.83 0.65
C ILE A 4 -4.51 78.31 1.95
N MET A 5 -5.15 79.48 1.86
CA MET A 5 -5.90 80.09 2.94
C MET A 5 -7.28 79.42 3.00
N PHE A 6 -7.37 78.26 3.67
CA PHE A 6 -8.67 77.64 3.94
C PHE A 6 -9.52 78.61 4.77
N PRO A 7 -10.78 78.87 4.38
CA PRO A 7 -11.62 79.83 5.09
C PRO A 7 -11.81 79.34 6.53
N MET A 8 -11.43 80.17 7.50
CA MET A 8 -11.39 79.87 8.93
C MET A 8 -12.70 79.26 9.47
N ARG A 9 -13.84 79.55 8.81
CA ARG A 9 -15.16 78.94 9.07
C ARG A 9 -15.21 77.42 8.83
N THR A 10 -14.53 76.87 7.82
CA THR A 10 -14.52 75.44 7.51
C THR A 10 -13.66 74.61 8.47
N VAL A 11 -12.56 75.19 8.95
CA VAL A 11 -11.68 74.55 9.95
C VAL A 11 -12.38 74.48 11.31
N MET A 12 -13.04 75.56 11.73
CA MET A 12 -13.85 75.60 12.96
C MET A 12 -15.02 74.61 12.91
N SER A 13 -15.71 74.48 11.78
CA SER A 13 -16.80 73.50 11.60
C SER A 13 -16.32 72.06 11.73
N ARG A 14 -15.15 71.72 11.16
CA ARG A 14 -14.56 70.37 11.29
C ARG A 14 -14.12 70.06 12.72
N LEU A 15 -13.53 71.05 13.42
CA LEU A 15 -13.18 70.90 14.83
C LEU A 15 -14.42 70.71 15.71
N PHE A 16 -15.52 71.41 15.40
CA PHE A 16 -16.79 71.25 16.11
C PHE A 16 -17.40 69.85 15.88
N ILE A 17 -17.36 69.33 14.65
CA ILE A 17 -17.84 67.97 14.33
C ILE A 17 -16.99 66.91 15.04
N ILE A 18 -15.65 67.06 15.04
CA ILE A 18 -14.76 66.14 15.76
C ILE A 18 -15.03 66.18 17.26
N GLY A 19 -15.21 67.39 17.83
CA GLY A 19 -15.59 67.57 19.23
C GLY A 19 -16.91 66.88 19.56
N LEU A 20 -17.90 66.97 18.67
CA LEU A 20 -19.21 66.34 18.84
C LEU A 20 -19.12 64.81 18.75
N ILE A 21 -18.32 64.27 17.82
CA ILE A 21 -18.05 62.83 17.74
C ILE A 21 -17.37 62.34 19.01
N LEU A 22 -16.34 63.04 19.50
CA LEU A 22 -15.66 62.69 20.75
C LEU A 22 -16.61 62.76 21.95
N LEU A 23 -17.53 63.73 21.98
CA LEU A 23 -18.53 63.85 23.03
C LEU A 23 -19.54 62.70 22.99
N THR A 24 -20.02 62.33 21.79
CA THR A 24 -20.91 61.17 21.63
C THR A 24 -20.19 59.86 21.98
N PHE A 25 -18.92 59.72 21.61
CA PHE A 25 -18.09 58.57 21.97
C PHE A 25 -17.89 58.49 23.49
N TYR A 26 -17.64 59.62 24.16
CA TYR A 26 -17.47 59.66 25.62
C TYR A 26 -18.76 59.31 26.37
N PHE A 27 -19.92 59.77 25.88
CA PHE A 27 -21.22 59.49 26.48
C PHE A 27 -21.85 58.18 26.01
N PHE A 28 -21.29 57.51 25.00
CA PHE A 28 -21.78 56.21 24.56
C PHE A 28 -21.50 55.16 25.66
N PRO A 29 -22.48 54.33 26.05
CA PRO A 29 -22.30 53.40 27.16
C PRO A 29 -21.53 52.15 26.70
N TRP A 30 -20.23 52.30 26.41
CA TRP A 30 -19.32 51.22 25.98
C TRP A 30 -19.37 50.00 26.91
N LYS A 31 -19.55 50.25 28.21
CA LYS A 31 -19.64 49.20 29.23
C LYS A 31 -20.89 48.32 29.11
N ASN A 32 -21.93 48.80 28.44
CA ASN A 32 -23.20 48.07 28.25
C ASN A 32 -23.27 47.36 26.89
N ILE A 33 -22.24 47.50 26.04
CA ILE A 33 -22.13 46.72 24.82
C ILE A 33 -21.70 45.31 25.24
N ASN A 34 -22.62 44.36 25.19
CA ASN A 34 -22.29 42.97 25.42
C ASN A 34 -21.79 42.37 24.09
N TRP A 35 -20.48 42.37 23.89
CA TRP A 35 -19.82 41.93 22.65
C TRP A 35 -19.97 40.41 22.34
N GLY A 36 -20.83 39.72 23.09
CA GLY A 36 -20.89 38.26 23.14
C GLY A 36 -19.64 37.69 23.81
N ARG A 37 -19.79 36.58 24.52
CA ARG A 37 -18.62 35.80 24.93
C ARG A 37 -18.20 34.95 23.74
N VAL A 38 -17.05 35.24 23.14
CA VAL A 38 -16.38 34.27 22.26
C VAL A 38 -15.92 33.13 23.16
N THR A 39 -16.79 32.14 23.36
CA THR A 39 -16.45 30.92 24.08
C THR A 39 -15.74 30.00 23.10
N PHE A 40 -14.42 29.91 23.21
CA PHE A 40 -13.70 28.77 22.68
C PHE A 40 -14.11 27.57 23.53
N ASN A 41 -15.18 26.89 23.14
CA ASN A 41 -15.51 25.61 23.73
C ASN A 41 -14.44 24.65 23.22
N ALA A 42 -13.38 24.43 24.01
CA ALA A 42 -12.41 23.38 23.74
C ALA A 42 -13.17 22.07 23.86
N GLN A 43 -13.68 21.60 22.72
CA GLN A 43 -14.53 20.42 22.65
C GLN A 43 -13.74 19.25 23.26
N GLN A 44 -14.19 18.79 24.42
CA GLN A 44 -13.55 17.69 25.13
C GLN A 44 -13.66 16.48 24.22
N SER A 45 -12.52 15.85 23.93
CA SER A 45 -12.46 14.71 23.02
C SER A 45 -11.44 13.70 23.51
N ILE A 46 -11.61 12.46 23.06
CA ILE A 46 -10.65 11.38 23.29
C ILE A 46 -10.24 10.79 21.97
N ALA A 47 -8.93 10.63 21.79
CA ALA A 47 -8.36 9.92 20.66
C ALA A 47 -7.99 8.51 21.12
N VAL A 48 -8.45 7.50 20.38
CA VAL A 48 -8.19 6.10 20.65
C VAL A 48 -7.73 5.41 19.38
N THR A 49 -7.00 4.31 19.56
CA THR A 49 -6.60 3.42 18.47
C THR A 49 -7.41 2.14 18.54
N GLY A 50 -8.16 1.87 17.48
CA GLY A 50 -8.86 0.62 17.25
C GLY A 50 -8.05 -0.30 16.37
N THR A 51 -8.03 -1.58 16.70
CA THR A 51 -7.29 -2.61 15.97
C THR A 51 -8.16 -3.82 15.73
N SER A 52 -8.03 -4.43 14.56
CA SER A 52 -8.63 -5.73 14.24
C SER A 52 -7.63 -6.57 13.48
N GLU A 53 -7.72 -7.89 13.65
CA GLU A 53 -6.92 -8.84 12.91
C GLU A 53 -7.73 -10.09 12.60
N LEU A 54 -7.46 -10.68 11.43
CA LEU A 54 -8.02 -11.97 11.05
C LEU A 54 -6.95 -12.83 10.40
N LYS A 55 -6.85 -14.06 10.89
CA LYS A 55 -6.03 -15.11 10.30
C LYS A 55 -6.85 -15.87 9.27
N VAL A 56 -6.38 -15.86 8.02
CA VAL A 56 -7.06 -16.49 6.89
C VAL A 56 -6.11 -17.47 6.21
N SER A 57 -6.61 -18.67 5.90
CA SER A 57 -5.84 -19.65 5.12
C SER A 57 -5.55 -19.11 3.72
N ASN A 58 -4.32 -19.33 3.24
CA ASN A 58 -3.96 -18.98 1.87
C ASN A 58 -4.79 -19.79 0.87
N GLN A 59 -5.09 -19.19 -0.28
CA GLN A 59 -6.01 -19.75 -1.28
C GLN A 59 -5.46 -19.76 -2.68
N THR A 60 -4.42 -18.99 -2.96
CA THR A 60 -3.71 -19.00 -4.24
C THR A 60 -2.25 -19.35 -4.05
N ALA A 61 -1.63 -19.96 -5.06
CA ALA A 61 -0.20 -20.24 -5.11
C ALA A 61 0.41 -19.61 -6.36
N SER A 62 1.42 -18.77 -6.20
CA SER A 62 2.18 -18.25 -7.33
C SER A 62 3.47 -19.03 -7.57
N PHE A 63 3.76 -19.25 -8.85
CA PHE A 63 5.00 -19.85 -9.33
C PHE A 63 5.67 -18.89 -10.30
N SER A 64 7.00 -18.94 -10.37
CA SER A 64 7.79 -18.24 -11.37
C SER A 64 8.61 -19.25 -12.15
N ALA A 65 8.47 -19.27 -13.47
CA ALA A 65 9.19 -20.17 -14.36
C ALA A 65 9.99 -19.36 -15.36
N GLY A 66 11.31 -19.54 -15.35
CA GLY A 66 12.26 -18.83 -16.18
C GLY A 66 12.92 -19.73 -17.20
N VAL A 67 13.07 -19.24 -18.43
CA VAL A 67 13.88 -19.85 -19.48
C VAL A 67 15.02 -18.90 -19.82
N THR A 68 16.23 -19.44 -19.84
CA THR A 68 17.43 -18.73 -20.31
C THR A 68 18.07 -19.49 -21.47
N ALA A 69 18.50 -18.77 -22.51
CA ALA A 69 19.26 -19.34 -23.61
C ALA A 69 20.47 -18.45 -23.95
N TYR A 70 21.54 -19.10 -24.38
CA TYR A 70 22.77 -18.46 -24.82
C TYR A 70 23.04 -18.79 -26.29
N ASN A 71 23.42 -17.80 -27.09
CA ASN A 71 23.85 -18.04 -28.47
C ASN A 71 24.72 -16.89 -29.01
N ASP A 72 25.61 -17.18 -29.96
CA ASP A 72 26.40 -16.15 -30.63
C ASP A 72 25.52 -15.25 -31.53
N ASN A 73 24.41 -15.80 -32.05
CA ASN A 73 23.41 -15.09 -32.81
C ASN A 73 22.21 -14.73 -31.92
N LYS A 74 21.90 -13.44 -31.86
CA LYS A 74 20.81 -12.89 -31.05
C LYS A 74 19.45 -13.49 -31.40
N GLU A 75 19.14 -13.60 -32.69
CA GLU A 75 17.86 -14.08 -33.18
C GLU A 75 17.64 -15.56 -32.83
N ILE A 76 18.69 -16.38 -32.87
CA ILE A 76 18.64 -17.78 -32.44
C ILE A 76 18.37 -17.87 -30.94
N ALA A 77 19.04 -17.05 -30.11
CA ALA A 77 18.79 -17.03 -28.66
C ALA A 77 17.34 -16.62 -28.34
N ILE A 78 16.82 -15.58 -29.00
CA ILE A 78 15.44 -15.11 -28.82
C ILE A 78 14.45 -16.21 -29.22
N LYS A 79 14.64 -16.84 -30.38
CA LYS A 79 13.76 -17.92 -30.84
C LYS A 79 13.75 -19.10 -29.87
N GLY A 80 14.93 -19.50 -29.37
CA GLY A 80 15.06 -20.59 -28.40
C GLY A 80 14.32 -20.34 -27.10
N VAL A 81 14.32 -19.10 -26.60
CA VAL A 81 13.53 -18.71 -25.40
C VAL A 81 12.04 -18.69 -25.70
N ASN A 82 11.63 -18.08 -26.82
CA ASN A 82 10.22 -17.94 -27.18
C ASN A 82 9.55 -19.31 -27.39
N ASP A 83 10.20 -20.24 -28.08
CA ASP A 83 9.65 -21.58 -28.34
C ASP A 83 9.45 -22.37 -27.03
N LYS A 84 10.42 -22.28 -26.11
CA LYS A 84 10.35 -22.93 -24.80
C LYS A 84 9.27 -22.31 -23.91
N ILE A 85 9.20 -20.99 -23.84
CA ILE A 85 8.16 -20.30 -23.06
C ILE A 85 6.77 -20.61 -23.61
N ALA A 86 6.58 -20.61 -24.94
CA ALA A 86 5.32 -21.00 -25.55
C ALA A 86 4.92 -22.45 -25.19
N SER A 87 5.88 -23.36 -25.16
CA SER A 87 5.66 -24.75 -24.73
C SER A 87 5.26 -24.85 -23.26
N ILE A 88 5.92 -24.09 -22.37
CA ILE A 88 5.57 -24.03 -20.94
C ILE A 88 4.17 -23.46 -20.76
N ILE A 89 3.84 -22.33 -21.42
CA ILE A 89 2.50 -21.73 -21.36
C ILE A 89 1.44 -22.72 -21.85
N GLY A 90 1.71 -23.45 -22.94
CA GLY A 90 0.80 -24.48 -23.46
C GLY A 90 0.57 -25.62 -22.46
N ALA A 91 1.62 -26.10 -21.79
CA ALA A 91 1.52 -27.13 -20.77
C ALA A 91 0.72 -26.65 -19.55
N VAL A 92 0.99 -25.44 -19.07
CA VAL A 92 0.32 -24.81 -17.92
C VAL A 92 -1.16 -24.53 -18.21
N LYS A 93 -1.50 -24.08 -19.42
CA LYS A 93 -2.90 -23.92 -19.87
C LYS A 93 -3.61 -25.29 -19.93
N SER A 94 -2.94 -26.32 -20.45
CA SER A 94 -3.50 -27.68 -20.54
C SER A 94 -3.71 -28.33 -19.17
N PHE A 95 -2.89 -27.95 -18.18
CA PHE A 95 -3.07 -28.34 -16.78
C PHE A 95 -4.31 -27.70 -16.13
N GLY A 96 -4.84 -26.62 -16.72
CA GLY A 96 -6.06 -25.94 -16.29
C GLY A 96 -5.86 -24.56 -15.68
N VAL A 97 -4.68 -23.97 -15.79
CA VAL A 97 -4.46 -22.55 -15.41
C VAL A 97 -5.01 -21.65 -16.52
N LEU A 98 -5.77 -20.63 -16.14
CA LEU A 98 -6.36 -19.70 -17.09
C LEU A 98 -5.31 -18.74 -17.67
N GLU A 99 -5.55 -18.25 -18.88
CA GLU A 99 -4.64 -17.30 -19.52
C GLU A 99 -4.47 -16.00 -18.74
N GLU A 100 -5.54 -15.51 -18.09
CA GLU A 100 -5.49 -14.34 -17.20
C GLU A 100 -4.58 -14.53 -15.98
N ASP A 101 -4.32 -15.78 -15.60
CA ASP A 101 -3.50 -16.16 -14.45
C ASP A 101 -2.04 -16.42 -14.85
N ILE A 102 -1.66 -16.20 -16.12
CA ILE A 102 -0.29 -16.33 -16.62
C ILE A 102 0.17 -14.96 -17.14
N LYS A 103 1.24 -14.43 -16.57
CA LYS A 103 1.81 -13.13 -16.99
C LYS A 103 3.32 -13.23 -17.19
N THR A 104 3.85 -12.45 -18.11
CA THR A 104 5.30 -12.29 -18.23
C THR A 104 5.78 -11.35 -17.12
N GLN A 105 6.67 -11.84 -16.26
CA GLN A 105 7.24 -11.09 -15.15
C GLN A 105 8.44 -10.25 -15.60
N SER A 106 9.33 -10.82 -16.42
CA SER A 106 10.52 -10.13 -16.91
C SER A 106 11.03 -10.73 -18.21
N LEU A 107 11.57 -9.88 -19.08
CA LEU A 107 12.29 -10.26 -20.30
C LEU A 107 13.59 -9.46 -20.32
N SER A 108 14.72 -10.16 -20.44
CA SER A 108 16.04 -9.56 -20.51
C SER A 108 16.81 -10.12 -21.69
N ILE A 109 17.41 -9.22 -22.48
CA ILE A 109 18.19 -9.53 -23.67
C ILE A 109 19.45 -8.67 -23.63
N TYR A 110 20.60 -9.29 -23.46
CA TYR A 110 21.87 -8.57 -23.45
C TYR A 110 23.00 -9.45 -23.99
N GLN A 111 24.06 -8.83 -24.48
CA GLN A 111 25.26 -9.55 -24.89
C GLN A 111 26.22 -9.62 -23.71
N ASN A 112 26.68 -10.82 -23.37
CA ASN A 112 27.72 -10.98 -22.36
C ASN A 112 29.03 -10.35 -22.87
N SER A 113 29.90 -9.99 -21.93
CA SER A 113 31.26 -9.58 -22.23
C SER A 113 32.21 -10.64 -21.72
N ASP A 114 33.03 -11.18 -22.61
CA ASP A 114 34.05 -12.13 -22.24
C ASP A 114 35.39 -11.39 -22.13
N TYR A 115 36.27 -11.89 -21.28
CA TYR A 115 37.63 -11.39 -21.16
C TYR A 115 38.60 -12.39 -21.77
N VAL A 116 39.52 -11.88 -22.59
CA VAL A 116 40.60 -12.65 -23.20
C VAL A 116 41.94 -12.01 -22.85
N TYR A 117 42.93 -12.82 -22.54
CA TYR A 117 44.30 -12.37 -22.34
C TYR A 117 45.04 -12.35 -23.68
N GLU A 118 45.55 -11.18 -24.06
CA GLU A 118 46.48 -11.00 -25.17
C GLU A 118 47.84 -10.56 -24.58
N GLY A 119 48.72 -11.54 -24.33
CA GLY A 119 49.94 -11.33 -23.54
C GLY A 119 49.60 -11.01 -22.08
N ASP A 120 50.25 -9.99 -21.51
CA ASP A 120 50.03 -9.55 -20.11
C ASP A 120 48.80 -8.63 -19.93
N ARG A 121 48.01 -8.40 -20.99
CA ARG A 121 46.86 -7.49 -20.97
C ARG A 121 45.53 -8.23 -21.14
N GLN A 122 44.58 -7.92 -20.28
CA GLN A 122 43.21 -8.39 -20.38
C GLN A 122 42.41 -7.45 -21.30
N LYS A 123 41.84 -7.99 -22.38
CA LYS A 123 40.93 -7.28 -23.28
C LYS A 123 39.51 -7.85 -23.15
N GLN A 124 38.53 -6.96 -23.26
CA GLN A 124 37.11 -7.33 -23.31
C GLN A 124 36.71 -7.58 -24.76
N LYS A 125 36.06 -8.72 -25.03
CA LYS A 125 35.42 -9.03 -26.30
C LYS A 125 33.93 -9.27 -26.10
N PRO A 126 33.08 -9.00 -27.10
CA PRO A 126 31.69 -9.43 -27.05
C PRO A 126 31.62 -10.96 -26.94
N GLY A 127 30.91 -11.44 -25.92
CA GLY A 127 30.58 -12.84 -25.71
C GLY A 127 29.22 -13.20 -26.32
N GLN A 128 28.61 -14.27 -25.84
CA GLN A 128 27.32 -14.75 -26.33
C GLN A 128 26.16 -13.84 -25.90
N TRP A 129 25.10 -13.81 -26.70
CA TRP A 129 23.82 -13.23 -26.28
C TRP A 129 23.19 -14.09 -25.21
N ASN A 130 22.78 -13.45 -24.12
CA ASN A 130 21.97 -14.02 -23.06
C ASN A 130 20.55 -13.46 -23.19
N VAL A 131 19.60 -14.36 -23.44
CA VAL A 131 18.18 -14.05 -23.44
C VAL A 131 17.52 -14.83 -22.31
N SER A 132 16.78 -14.13 -21.47
CA SER A 132 15.99 -14.74 -20.41
C SER A 132 14.59 -14.18 -20.39
N ASN A 133 13.59 -15.05 -20.21
CA ASN A 133 12.20 -14.67 -20.04
C ASN A 133 11.64 -15.46 -18.86
N THR A 134 10.96 -14.75 -17.96
CA THR A 134 10.35 -15.31 -16.76
C THR A 134 8.86 -15.03 -16.78
N ILE A 135 8.05 -16.08 -16.63
CA ILE A 135 6.60 -15.98 -16.48
C ILE A 135 6.22 -16.24 -15.02
N GLU A 136 5.22 -15.50 -14.54
CA GLU A 136 4.54 -15.74 -13.29
C GLU A 136 3.21 -16.44 -13.58
N ILE A 137 2.92 -17.47 -12.80
CA ILE A 137 1.76 -18.34 -12.94
C ILE A 137 1.02 -18.31 -11.61
N ASN A 138 -0.24 -17.88 -11.62
CA ASN A 138 -1.10 -17.87 -10.44
C ASN A 138 -2.04 -19.08 -10.46
N LEU A 139 -1.94 -19.94 -9.46
CA LEU A 139 -2.76 -21.11 -9.31
C LEU A 139 -3.84 -20.85 -8.26
N LYS A 140 -5.11 -20.80 -8.70
CA LYS A 140 -6.28 -20.63 -7.83
C LYS A 140 -6.61 -21.88 -7.00
N ASP A 141 -6.26 -23.06 -7.48
CA ASP A 141 -6.47 -24.32 -6.77
C ASP A 141 -5.16 -24.81 -6.17
N ILE A 142 -4.91 -24.40 -4.92
CA ILE A 142 -3.71 -24.75 -4.15
C ILE A 142 -3.50 -26.27 -4.03
N SER A 143 -4.56 -27.09 -4.06
CA SER A 143 -4.41 -28.55 -3.92
C SER A 143 -3.58 -29.16 -5.06
N LYS A 144 -3.52 -28.47 -6.21
CA LYS A 144 -2.74 -28.86 -7.39
C LYS A 144 -1.34 -28.28 -7.43
N ALA A 145 -0.89 -27.60 -6.37
CA ALA A 145 0.39 -26.91 -6.36
C ALA A 145 1.58 -27.87 -6.54
N SER A 146 1.58 -29.03 -5.88
CA SER A 146 2.65 -30.04 -6.04
C SER A 146 2.68 -30.63 -7.45
N ASP A 147 1.51 -30.85 -8.06
CA ASP A 147 1.39 -31.36 -9.43
C ASP A 147 1.88 -30.33 -10.45
N LEU A 148 1.51 -29.05 -10.27
CA LEU A 148 2.01 -27.96 -11.10
C LEU A 148 3.53 -27.79 -10.96
N ALA A 149 4.08 -27.90 -9.75
CA ALA A 149 5.52 -27.86 -9.52
C ALA A 149 6.24 -28.98 -10.28
N THR A 150 5.69 -30.20 -10.25
CA THR A 150 6.23 -31.35 -11.00
C THR A 150 6.15 -31.14 -12.50
N LEU A 151 5.02 -30.63 -12.99
CA LEU A 151 4.85 -30.27 -14.40
C LEU A 151 5.92 -29.24 -14.82
N LEU A 152 6.05 -28.13 -14.09
CA LEU A 152 7.03 -27.08 -14.40
C LEU A 152 8.48 -27.59 -14.36
N ALA A 153 8.82 -28.46 -13.40
CA ALA A 153 10.14 -29.10 -13.33
C ALA A 153 10.40 -30.06 -14.51
N SER A 154 9.35 -30.68 -15.07
CA SER A 154 9.45 -31.52 -16.26
C SER A 154 9.45 -30.73 -17.57
N THR A 155 8.91 -29.50 -17.55
CA THR A 155 9.00 -28.59 -18.69
C THR A 155 10.42 -28.04 -18.78
N GLY A 156 10.90 -27.74 -19.99
CA GLY A 156 12.26 -27.24 -20.23
C GLY A 156 12.57 -25.84 -19.67
N ALA A 157 11.89 -25.43 -18.59
CA ALA A 157 12.23 -24.29 -17.76
C ALA A 157 13.64 -24.48 -17.19
N THR A 158 14.43 -23.41 -17.24
CA THR A 158 15.77 -23.41 -16.68
C THR A 158 15.70 -23.30 -15.16
N ASN A 159 14.81 -22.43 -14.67
CA ASN A 159 14.61 -22.17 -13.25
C ASN A 159 13.10 -22.18 -12.94
N VAL A 160 12.73 -22.77 -11.81
CA VAL A 160 11.35 -22.73 -11.28
C VAL A 160 11.42 -22.32 -9.81
N TYR A 161 10.63 -21.33 -9.43
CA TYR A 161 10.50 -20.83 -8.06
C TYR A 161 9.04 -20.92 -7.61
N GLY A 162 8.84 -21.16 -6.32
CA GLY A 162 7.53 -21.34 -5.69
C GLY A 162 7.26 -22.79 -5.24
N PRO A 163 6.04 -23.09 -4.75
CA PRO A 163 4.91 -22.17 -4.63
C PRO A 163 5.10 -21.09 -3.57
N ASN A 164 4.67 -19.87 -3.86
CA ASN A 164 4.43 -18.83 -2.86
C ASN A 164 2.93 -18.70 -2.61
N PHE A 165 2.49 -18.97 -1.39
CA PHE A 165 1.08 -18.96 -1.03
C PHE A 165 0.63 -17.56 -0.64
N SER A 166 -0.53 -17.15 -1.15
CA SER A 166 -1.14 -15.87 -0.84
C SER A 166 -2.65 -15.99 -0.66
N LEU A 167 -3.23 -14.90 -0.15
CA LEU A 167 -4.68 -14.74 -0.15
C LEU A 167 -5.15 -14.32 -1.53
N ASP A 168 -6.35 -14.78 -1.88
CA ASP A 168 -7.07 -14.28 -3.05
C ASP A 168 -7.39 -12.79 -2.89
N ASP A 169 -7.23 -12.01 -3.96
CA ASP A 169 -7.42 -10.55 -3.94
C ASP A 169 -8.84 -10.15 -3.55
N LYS A 170 -9.85 -10.86 -4.07
CA LYS A 170 -11.25 -10.55 -3.76
C LYS A 170 -11.52 -10.81 -2.28
N LYS A 171 -11.08 -11.96 -1.76
CA LYS A 171 -11.28 -12.27 -0.34
C LYS A 171 -10.47 -11.36 0.57
N THR A 172 -9.29 -10.92 0.14
CA THR A 172 -8.51 -9.91 0.85
C THR A 172 -9.33 -8.63 1.01
N ARG A 173 -9.88 -8.09 -0.07
CA ARG A 173 -10.74 -6.89 -0.03
C ARG A 173 -12.00 -7.07 0.83
N ASP A 174 -12.65 -8.23 0.74
CA ASP A 174 -13.85 -8.52 1.55
C ASP A 174 -13.49 -8.64 3.04
N THR A 175 -12.34 -9.23 3.36
CA THR A 175 -11.80 -9.33 4.73
C THR A 175 -11.43 -7.95 5.27
N GLU A 176 -10.77 -7.11 4.47
CA GLU A 176 -10.40 -5.75 4.87
C GLU A 176 -11.60 -4.88 5.25
N LYS A 177 -12.72 -4.98 4.51
CA LYS A 177 -13.96 -4.26 4.85
C LYS A 177 -14.51 -4.68 6.20
N THR A 178 -14.47 -5.98 6.48
CA THR A 178 -14.96 -6.55 7.75
C THR A 178 -14.09 -6.06 8.91
N LEU A 179 -12.76 -6.16 8.74
CA LEU A 179 -11.78 -5.69 9.71
C LEU A 179 -11.88 -4.19 9.98
N LEU A 180 -12.17 -3.37 8.97
CA LEU A 180 -12.38 -1.94 9.19
C LEU A 180 -13.55 -1.66 10.14
N SER A 181 -14.67 -2.36 9.95
CA SER A 181 -15.83 -2.26 10.85
C SER A 181 -15.49 -2.73 12.27
N GLU A 182 -14.75 -3.83 12.40
CA GLU A 182 -14.32 -4.36 13.69
C GLU A 182 -13.34 -3.43 14.41
N ALA A 183 -12.39 -2.81 13.69
CA ALA A 183 -11.44 -1.85 14.24
C ALA A 183 -12.15 -0.60 14.78
N ILE A 184 -13.20 -0.12 14.09
CA ILE A 184 -14.03 1.00 14.57
C ILE A 184 -14.82 0.58 15.82
N ALA A 185 -15.34 -0.64 15.87
CA ALA A 185 -16.05 -1.16 17.04
C ALA A 185 -15.11 -1.31 18.26
N ASP A 186 -13.89 -1.79 18.05
CA ASP A 186 -12.84 -1.87 19.08
C ASP A 186 -12.45 -0.47 19.59
N ALA A 187 -12.23 0.50 18.69
CA ALA A 187 -12.00 1.89 19.06
C ALA A 187 -13.13 2.44 19.93
N ARG A 188 -14.39 2.21 19.53
CA ARG A 188 -15.56 2.66 20.28
C ARG A 188 -15.62 2.03 21.68
N SER A 189 -15.42 0.72 21.78
CA SER A 189 -15.41 0.01 23.07
C SER A 189 -14.37 0.58 24.03
N LYS A 190 -13.14 0.80 23.54
CA LYS A 190 -12.06 1.45 24.31
C LYS A 190 -12.45 2.88 24.74
N ALA A 191 -13.03 3.65 23.83
CA ALA A 191 -13.46 5.02 24.09
C ALA A 191 -14.58 5.09 25.15
N GLU A 192 -15.53 4.15 25.13
CA GLU A 192 -16.60 4.06 26.14
C GLU A 192 -16.05 3.75 27.53
N ILE A 193 -15.06 2.85 27.62
CA ILE A 193 -14.38 2.53 28.88
C ILE A 193 -13.65 3.76 29.43
N ILE A 194 -12.90 4.47 28.57
CA ILE A 194 -12.15 5.68 28.96
C ILE A 194 -13.10 6.79 29.41
N ALA A 195 -14.16 7.05 28.64
CA ALA A 195 -15.15 8.08 28.97
C ALA A 195 -15.81 7.80 30.32
N LYS A 196 -16.29 6.57 30.54
CA LYS A 196 -16.92 6.17 31.80
C LYS A 196 -15.96 6.29 32.98
N SER A 197 -14.70 5.91 32.80
CA SER A 197 -13.66 6.01 33.84
C SER A 197 -13.33 7.47 34.19
N ALA A 198 -13.49 8.39 33.22
CA ALA A 198 -13.32 9.83 33.42
C ALA A 198 -14.59 10.53 33.94
N GLY A 199 -15.66 9.79 34.26
CA GLY A 199 -16.93 10.37 34.70
C GLY A 199 -17.68 11.12 33.60
N LYS A 200 -17.43 10.76 32.34
CA LYS A 200 -17.98 11.37 31.14
C LYS A 200 -18.79 10.36 30.32
N THR A 201 -19.58 10.86 29.38
CA THR A 201 -20.30 10.06 28.40
C THR A 201 -19.67 10.18 27.02
N LEU A 202 -19.65 9.08 26.26
CA LEU A 202 -19.09 9.08 24.91
C LEU A 202 -20.07 9.72 23.93
N GLY A 203 -19.60 10.70 23.18
CA GLY A 203 -20.32 11.38 22.11
C GLY A 203 -20.13 10.75 20.73
N GLY A 204 -20.34 11.56 19.69
CA GLY A 204 -20.15 11.14 18.30
C GLY A 204 -18.68 11.04 17.90
N ILE A 205 -18.42 10.43 16.75
CA ILE A 205 -17.11 10.45 16.11
C ILE A 205 -16.86 11.85 15.53
N VAL A 206 -15.68 12.41 15.82
CA VAL A 206 -15.22 13.71 15.31
C VAL A 206 -14.31 13.50 14.10
N THR A 207 -13.34 12.59 14.21
CA THR A 207 -12.44 12.24 13.11
C THR A 207 -12.15 10.74 13.10
N VAL A 208 -11.96 10.20 11.90
CA VAL A 208 -11.43 8.84 11.67
C VAL A 208 -10.26 8.97 10.72
N SER A 209 -9.15 8.34 11.06
CA SER A 209 -8.00 8.18 10.18
C SER A 209 -7.64 6.71 10.12
N GLU A 210 -7.65 6.13 8.92
CA GLU A 210 -7.12 4.79 8.68
C GLU A 210 -5.60 4.91 8.58
N SER A 211 -4.86 4.13 9.37
CA SER A 211 -3.42 4.01 9.15
C SER A 211 -3.18 3.05 7.99
N GLY A 212 -2.21 3.40 7.14
CA GLY A 212 -2.06 2.86 5.78
C GLY A 212 -2.09 1.34 5.66
N SER A 213 -2.44 0.89 4.45
CA SER A 213 -2.65 -0.50 4.07
C SER A 213 -1.52 -1.44 4.53
N TYR A 214 -1.85 -2.36 5.43
CA TYR A 214 -0.99 -3.47 5.78
C TYR A 214 -0.95 -4.47 4.61
N SER A 215 0.23 -4.70 4.04
CA SER A 215 0.41 -5.78 3.05
C SER A 215 0.45 -7.11 3.81
N PRO A 216 -0.47 -8.06 3.54
CA PRO A 216 -0.44 -9.37 4.20
C PRO A 216 0.91 -10.02 3.92
N SER A 217 1.64 -10.36 4.98
CA SER A 217 2.86 -11.16 4.87
C SER A 217 2.52 -12.60 5.23
N PRO A 218 2.85 -13.59 4.37
CA PRO A 218 2.64 -14.99 4.71
C PRO A 218 3.47 -15.35 5.95
N LEU A 219 2.83 -16.01 6.92
CA LEU A 219 3.53 -16.57 8.06
C LEU A 219 4.18 -17.88 7.62
N TYR A 220 5.46 -17.83 7.29
CA TYR A 220 6.25 -19.04 7.07
C TYR A 220 6.41 -19.76 8.41
N ARG A 221 5.86 -20.97 8.51
CA ARG A 221 6.21 -21.88 9.59
C ARG A 221 7.63 -22.35 9.30
N MET A 222 8.60 -21.82 10.04
CA MET A 222 10.02 -22.18 9.89
C MET A 222 10.22 -23.58 10.44
N ASP A 223 9.85 -24.59 9.65
CA ASP A 223 10.26 -25.97 9.88
C ASP A 223 11.51 -26.23 9.05
N SER A 224 12.60 -26.53 9.73
CA SER A 224 13.90 -26.79 9.11
C SER A 224 13.84 -28.14 8.39
N GLY A 225 13.84 -28.17 7.04
CA GLY A 225 13.73 -29.46 6.34
C GLY A 225 14.04 -29.49 4.84
N ILE A 226 15.33 -29.63 4.51
CA ILE A 226 15.96 -30.53 3.50
C ILE A 226 15.35 -30.57 2.08
N GLY A 227 16.15 -30.14 1.10
CA GLY A 227 15.90 -30.36 -0.33
C GLY A 227 16.19 -31.79 -0.81
N GLY A 228 15.56 -32.16 -1.93
CA GLY A 228 15.94 -33.34 -2.73
C GLY A 228 14.78 -34.02 -3.44
N GLY A 229 14.65 -33.75 -4.75
CA GLY A 229 14.00 -34.59 -5.79
C GLY A 229 12.87 -35.54 -5.40
N GLY A 230 11.63 -35.08 -5.57
CA GLY A 230 10.40 -35.85 -5.39
C GLY A 230 9.36 -34.96 -4.72
N GLY A 231 8.26 -34.67 -5.41
CA GLY A 231 7.28 -33.62 -5.06
C GLY A 231 7.07 -33.46 -3.56
N ALA A 232 7.66 -32.41 -2.99
CA ALA A 232 7.53 -32.13 -1.57
C ALA A 232 6.07 -31.79 -1.25
N PRO A 233 5.50 -32.31 -0.15
CA PRO A 233 4.20 -31.87 0.32
C PRO A 233 4.29 -30.37 0.65
N VAL A 234 3.47 -29.57 -0.04
CA VAL A 234 3.43 -28.12 0.16
C VAL A 234 2.26 -27.78 1.06
N GLU A 235 2.55 -27.12 2.18
CA GLU A 235 1.54 -26.68 3.13
C GLU A 235 1.25 -25.19 2.91
N PRO A 236 -0.02 -24.80 2.63
CA PRO A 236 -0.36 -23.43 2.23
C PRO A 236 -0.11 -22.37 3.30
N GLY A 237 -0.12 -22.78 4.56
CA GLY A 237 -0.07 -21.86 5.69
C GLY A 237 -1.26 -20.88 5.72
N SER A 238 -1.08 -19.82 6.49
CA SER A 238 -2.11 -18.79 6.72
C SER A 238 -1.47 -17.41 6.75
N SER A 239 -2.19 -16.42 6.27
CA SER A 239 -1.81 -15.01 6.34
C SER A 239 -2.67 -14.28 7.35
N THR A 240 -2.07 -13.32 8.06
CA THR A 240 -2.80 -12.41 8.95
C THR A 240 -3.04 -11.11 8.22
N ILE A 241 -4.30 -10.66 8.21
CA ILE A 241 -4.67 -9.31 7.78
C ILE A 241 -4.97 -8.50 9.05
N GLN A 242 -4.36 -7.32 9.16
CA GLN A 242 -4.57 -6.43 10.29
C GLN A 242 -5.03 -5.04 9.79
N LYS A 243 -5.96 -4.42 10.52
CA LYS A 243 -6.38 -3.03 10.30
C LYS A 243 -6.30 -2.24 11.58
N THR A 244 -5.82 -1.01 11.46
CA THR A 244 -5.69 -0.07 12.57
C THR A 244 -6.34 1.25 12.18
N VAL A 245 -7.20 1.77 13.07
CA VAL A 245 -7.88 3.06 12.90
C VAL A 245 -7.60 3.96 14.09
N TYR A 246 -7.36 5.23 13.82
CA TYR A 246 -7.30 6.29 14.81
C TYR A 246 -8.63 7.02 14.80
N VAL A 247 -9.34 6.99 15.92
CA VAL A 247 -10.67 7.59 16.03
C VAL A 247 -10.67 8.59 17.17
N THR A 248 -11.15 9.80 16.87
CA THR A 248 -11.41 10.82 17.89
C THR A 248 -12.91 10.87 18.15
N PHE A 249 -13.30 10.74 19.40
CA PHE A 249 -14.69 10.87 19.86
C PHE A 249 -14.87 12.13 20.69
N GLU A 250 -16.05 12.71 20.61
CA GLU A 250 -16.49 13.76 21.53
C GLU A 250 -16.74 13.17 22.93
N LEU A 251 -16.49 13.94 23.97
CA LEU A 251 -16.93 13.67 25.34
C LEU A 251 -18.03 14.64 25.76
N LYS A 252 -19.00 14.14 26.52
CA LYS A 252 -20.08 14.91 27.14
C LYS A 252 -20.03 14.72 28.66
#